data_AF-A0A4R8QUJ7-F1
#
_entry.id   AF-A0A4R8QUJ7-F1
#
_cell.length_a   1.000
_cell.length_b   1.000
_cell.length_c   1.000
_cell.angle_alpha   90.00
_cell.angle_beta   90.00
_cell.angle_gamma   90.00
#
_symmetry.space_group_name_H-M   'P 1'
#
loop_
_entity.id
_entity.type
_entity.pdbx_description
1 polymer ?
#
loop_
_entity_poly.entity_id
_entity_poly.type
_entity_poly.pdbx_seq_one_letter_code
_entity_poly.pdbx_strand_id
1 'polypeptide(L)'
;MSSTRLLPAFAFQLCLAGLAAAAPIADPVVGGSGNAWKYGVTGGIFGLTVMILDVIVFVEVLRSTRPWRRKALWCLFVFFFPIIGVLLYWFLSIKEHKRPAVSR
;
A
#
# COMPACT_ATOMS: atom_id res chain seq x y z
N MET A 1 -22.29 -22.30 37.72
CA MET A 1 -21.21 -22.58 36.75
C MET A 1 -21.58 -22.02 35.36
N SER A 2 -21.66 -20.69 35.19
CA SER A 2 -22.06 -20.06 33.90
C SER A 2 -21.05 -19.02 33.37
N SER A 3 -20.10 -18.54 34.18
CA SER A 3 -19.21 -17.43 33.79
C SER A 3 -18.06 -17.81 32.84
N THR A 4 -17.74 -19.10 32.66
CA THR A 4 -16.58 -19.53 31.85
C THR A 4 -16.82 -19.41 30.33
N ARG A 5 -18.05 -19.14 29.89
CA ARG A 5 -18.42 -19.03 28.47
C ARG A 5 -18.42 -17.61 27.91
N LEU A 6 -18.22 -16.60 28.76
CA LEU A 6 -18.30 -15.18 28.37
C LEU A 6 -17.02 -14.69 27.70
N LEU A 7 -15.86 -15.20 28.13
CA LEU A 7 -14.55 -14.85 27.56
C LEU A 7 -14.40 -15.18 26.06
N PRO A 8 -14.74 -16.40 25.57
CA PRO A 8 -14.63 -16.70 24.15
C PRO A 8 -15.65 -15.92 23.30
N ALA A 9 -16.85 -15.66 23.83
CA ALA A 9 -17.87 -14.87 23.14
C ALA A 9 -17.41 -13.41 22.96
N PHE A 10 -16.82 -12.82 23.98
CA PHE A 10 -16.30 -11.46 23.93
C PHE A 10 -15.10 -11.33 22.98
N ALA A 11 -14.19 -12.31 22.99
CA ALA A 11 -13.07 -12.36 22.05
C ALA A 11 -13.55 -12.47 20.59
N PHE A 12 -14.60 -13.26 20.33
CA PHE A 12 -15.17 -13.39 18.99
C PHE A 12 -15.88 -12.11 18.52
N GLN A 13 -16.60 -11.43 19.42
CA GLN A 13 -17.22 -10.14 19.14
C GLN A 13 -16.18 -9.04 18.85
N LEU A 14 -15.06 -9.01 19.59
CA LEU A 14 -13.96 -8.09 19.31
C LEU A 14 -13.29 -8.39 17.96
N CYS A 15 -13.15 -9.68 17.61
CA CYS A 15 -12.59 -10.10 16.33
C CYS A 15 -13.48 -9.65 15.15
N LEU A 16 -14.80 -9.80 15.28
CA LEU A 16 -15.77 -9.31 14.29
C LEU A 16 -15.80 -7.78 14.21
N ALA A 17 -15.73 -7.08 15.34
CA ALA A 17 -15.70 -5.62 15.39
C ALA A 17 -14.42 -5.05 14.74
N GLY A 18 -13.26 -5.68 14.96
CA GLY A 18 -12.01 -5.31 14.30
C GLY A 18 -12.06 -5.50 12.79
N LEU A 19 -12.73 -6.55 12.30
CA LEU A 19 -12.94 -6.78 10.88
C LEU A 19 -13.90 -5.75 10.25
N ALA A 20 -14.93 -5.32 11.00
CA ALA A 20 -15.84 -4.26 10.57
C ALA A 20 -15.20 -2.87 10.56
N ALA A 21 -14.28 -2.58 11.50
CA ALA A 21 -13.53 -1.32 11.53
C ALA A 21 -12.48 -1.21 10.40
N ALA A 22 -12.08 -2.33 9.82
CA ALA A 22 -11.23 -2.39 8.64
C ALA A 22 -12.02 -2.36 7.31
N ALA A 23 -13.36 -2.40 7.36
CA ALA A 23 -14.15 -2.14 6.17
C ALA A 23 -13.90 -0.69 5.75
N PRO A 24 -13.48 -0.44 4.50
CA PRO A 24 -13.35 0.93 4.02
C PRO A 24 -14.71 1.60 4.17
N ILE A 25 -14.77 2.63 5.03
CA ILE A 25 -15.85 3.60 5.02
C ILE A 25 -15.77 4.22 3.63
N ALA A 26 -16.57 3.69 2.71
CA ALA A 26 -16.74 4.30 1.41
C ALA A 26 -17.45 5.62 1.70
N ASP A 27 -16.70 6.70 1.90
CA ASP A 27 -17.26 8.04 1.97
C ASP A 27 -17.99 8.29 0.65
N PRO A 28 -19.34 8.40 0.62
CA PRO A 28 -20.04 8.84 -0.57
C PRO A 28 -19.94 10.36 -0.76
N VAL A 29 -19.18 11.07 0.10
CA VAL A 29 -18.86 12.51 0.01
C VAL A 29 -17.68 12.78 -0.95
N VAL A 30 -17.47 11.92 -1.93
CA VAL A 30 -16.98 12.37 -3.25
C VAL A 30 -18.09 12.09 -4.25
N GLY A 31 -19.18 12.83 -4.09
CA GLY A 31 -20.30 12.86 -5.02
C GLY A 31 -19.85 13.36 -6.38
N GLY A 32 -19.69 12.43 -7.30
CA GLY A 32 -19.45 12.70 -8.71
C GLY A 32 -19.26 11.38 -9.44
N SER A 33 -20.26 10.99 -10.24
CA SER A 33 -20.19 9.89 -11.21
C SER A 33 -19.24 10.23 -12.38
N GLY A 34 -18.03 10.63 -12.04
CA GLY A 34 -16.92 10.93 -12.93
C GLY A 34 -15.66 10.59 -12.16
N ASN A 35 -14.79 9.75 -12.74
CA ASN A 35 -13.43 9.47 -12.27
C ASN A 35 -13.22 8.73 -10.93
N ALA A 36 -14.13 7.83 -10.50
CA ALA A 36 -13.85 6.82 -9.46
C ALA A 36 -12.58 5.99 -9.76
N TRP A 37 -12.30 5.75 -11.04
CA TRP A 37 -11.08 5.08 -11.52
C TRP A 37 -9.79 5.86 -11.21
N LYS A 38 -9.84 7.20 -11.04
CA LYS A 38 -8.64 8.02 -10.81
C LYS A 38 -8.13 7.98 -9.37
N TYR A 39 -8.99 7.67 -8.40
CA TYR A 39 -8.65 7.74 -6.98
C TYR A 39 -8.70 6.38 -6.26
N GLY A 40 -9.61 5.47 -6.65
CA GLY A 40 -9.73 4.15 -6.00
C GLY A 40 -8.86 3.05 -6.60
N VAL A 41 -8.52 3.14 -7.89
CA VAL A 41 -7.88 2.05 -8.64
C VAL A 41 -6.38 2.27 -8.84
N THR A 42 -5.93 3.52 -8.88
CA THR A 42 -4.52 3.91 -9.07
C THR A 42 -3.62 3.53 -7.90
N GLY A 43 -4.11 3.50 -6.65
CA GLY A 43 -3.34 2.95 -5.52
C GLY A 43 -3.34 1.43 -5.49
N GLY A 44 -4.50 0.81 -5.78
CA GLY A 44 -4.67 -0.64 -5.73
C GLY A 44 -3.95 -1.38 -6.85
N ILE A 45 -4.21 -1.05 -8.12
CA ILE A 45 -3.63 -1.78 -9.26
C ILE A 45 -2.15 -1.46 -9.42
N PHE A 46 -1.76 -0.19 -9.30
CA PHE A 46 -0.35 0.19 -9.44
C PHE A 46 0.47 -0.36 -8.27
N GLY A 47 -0.02 -0.24 -7.04
CA GLY A 47 0.61 -0.83 -5.85
C GLY A 47 0.72 -2.35 -5.95
N LEU A 48 -0.35 -3.02 -6.40
CA LEU A 48 -0.36 -4.47 -6.60
C LEU A 48 0.60 -4.91 -7.71
N THR A 49 0.69 -4.14 -8.80
CA THR A 49 1.65 -4.39 -9.88
C THR A 49 3.07 -4.29 -9.34
N VAL A 50 3.43 -3.20 -8.66
CA VAL A 50 4.76 -3.04 -8.05
C VAL A 50 5.06 -4.14 -7.02
N MET A 51 4.08 -4.56 -6.22
CA MET A 51 4.23 -5.67 -5.25
C MET A 51 4.51 -7.01 -5.95
N ILE A 52 3.82 -7.30 -7.07
CA ILE A 52 4.06 -8.51 -7.86
C ILE A 52 5.45 -8.47 -8.50
N LEU A 53 5.86 -7.32 -9.05
CA LEU A 53 7.20 -7.16 -9.62
C LEU A 53 8.30 -7.44 -8.57
N ASP A 54 8.15 -6.97 -7.33
CA ASP A 54 9.12 -7.21 -6.25
C ASP A 54 9.26 -8.72 -5.94
N VAL A 55 8.13 -9.44 -5.85
CA VAL A 55 8.09 -10.89 -5.65
C VAL A 55 8.77 -11.66 -6.79
N ILE A 56 8.49 -11.30 -8.05
CA ILE A 56 9.10 -11.94 -9.21
C ILE A 56 10.63 -11.78 -9.18
N VAL A 57 11.11 -10.57 -8.92
CA VAL A 57 12.55 -10.29 -8.86
C VAL A 57 13.20 -11.04 -7.69
N PHE A 58 12.54 -11.18 -6.54
CA PHE A 58 13.03 -12.02 -5.45
C PHE A 58 13.18 -13.49 -5.86
N VAL A 59 12.17 -14.05 -6.53
CA VAL A 59 12.24 -15.43 -7.05
C VAL A 59 13.36 -15.58 -8.07
N GLU A 60 13.53 -14.63 -8.99
CA GLU A 60 14.61 -14.58 -9.97
C GLU A 60 16.00 -14.60 -9.29
N VAL A 61 16.18 -13.74 -8.28
CA VAL A 61 17.44 -13.60 -7.54
C VAL A 61 17.73 -14.85 -6.71
N LEU A 62 16.71 -15.44 -6.07
CA LEU A 62 16.85 -16.68 -5.29
C LEU A 62 17.22 -17.87 -6.18
N ARG A 63 16.63 -17.96 -7.39
CA ARG A 63 16.90 -19.02 -8.38
C ARG A 63 18.26 -18.88 -9.07
N SER A 64 18.87 -17.70 -9.06
CA SER A 64 20.20 -17.49 -9.67
C SER A 64 21.30 -18.28 -8.94
N THR A 65 22.34 -18.74 -9.64
CA THR A 65 23.53 -19.40 -9.03
C THR A 65 24.59 -18.41 -8.54
N ARG A 66 24.32 -17.10 -8.57
CA ARG A 66 25.26 -16.05 -8.14
C ARG A 66 25.57 -16.09 -6.62
N PRO A 67 26.76 -15.64 -6.20
CA PRO A 67 27.16 -15.65 -4.79
C PRO A 67 26.22 -14.84 -3.89
N TRP A 68 25.96 -15.35 -2.68
CA TRP A 68 25.01 -14.86 -1.67
C TRP A 68 25.01 -13.33 -1.46
N ARG A 69 26.19 -12.71 -1.32
CA ARG A 69 26.32 -11.26 -1.04
C ARG A 69 25.70 -10.38 -2.12
N ARG A 70 25.85 -10.77 -3.39
CA ARG A 70 25.33 -10.00 -4.53
C ARG A 70 23.82 -10.15 -4.68
N LYS A 71 23.28 -11.31 -4.29
CA LYS A 71 21.83 -11.56 -4.24
C LYS A 71 21.16 -10.68 -3.19
N ALA A 72 21.71 -10.65 -1.98
CA ALA A 72 21.16 -9.86 -0.88
C ALA A 72 21.14 -8.35 -1.19
N LEU A 73 22.22 -7.81 -1.77
CA LEU A 73 22.28 -6.41 -2.21
C LEU A 73 21.23 -6.08 -3.29
N TRP A 74 20.97 -7.00 -4.22
CA TRP A 74 19.95 -6.83 -5.26
C TRP A 74 18.54 -6.88 -4.68
N CYS A 75 18.23 -7.84 -3.81
CA CYS A 75 16.94 -7.89 -3.11
C CYS A 75 16.69 -6.61 -2.30
N LEU A 76 17.71 -6.13 -1.57
CA LEU A 76 17.58 -4.93 -0.75
C LEU A 76 17.26 -3.69 -1.61
N PHE A 77 17.95 -3.53 -2.74
CA PHE A 77 17.73 -2.41 -3.64
C PHE A 77 16.32 -2.40 -4.23
N VAL A 78 15.81 -3.55 -4.68
CA VAL A 78 14.48 -3.66 -5.30
C VAL A 78 13.37 -3.49 -4.25
N PHE A 79 13.57 -3.98 -3.02
CA PHE A 79 12.63 -3.78 -1.92
C PHE A 79 12.45 -2.30 -1.54
N PHE A 80 13.51 -1.49 -1.61
CA PHE A 80 13.43 -0.05 -1.33
C PHE A 80 12.84 0.76 -2.48
N PHE A 81 12.81 0.22 -3.71
CA PHE A 81 12.26 0.88 -4.89
C PHE A 81 10.83 1.43 -4.70
N PRO A 82 9.84 0.68 -4.17
CA PRO A 82 8.51 1.21 -3.90
C PRO A 82 8.52 2.40 -2.93
N ILE A 83 9.36 2.37 -1.90
CA ILE A 83 9.47 3.45 -0.91
C ILE A 83 10.11 4.69 -1.54
N ILE A 84 11.21 4.51 -2.29
CA ILE A 84 11.92 5.59 -2.97
C ILE A 84 11.01 6.27 -4.00
N GLY A 85 10.19 5.52 -4.73
CA GLY A 85 9.23 6.07 -5.70
C GLY A 85 8.24 7.05 -5.05
N VAL A 86 7.68 6.69 -3.88
CA VAL A 86 6.78 7.57 -3.12
C VAL A 86 7.52 8.78 -2.57
N LEU A 87 8.74 8.58 -2.07
CA LEU A 87 9.57 9.66 -1.53
C LEU A 87 9.95 10.69 -2.61
N LEU A 88 10.30 10.22 -3.81
CA LEU A 88 10.57 11.06 -4.97
C LEU A 88 9.32 11.79 -5.45
N TYR A 89 8.17 11.12 -5.49
CA TYR A 89 6.90 11.77 -5.81
C TYR A 89 6.62 12.94 -4.86
N TRP A 90 6.83 12.75 -3.56
CA TRP A 90 6.65 13.79 -2.55
C TRP A 90 7.65 14.94 -2.74
N PHE A 91 8.94 14.64 -2.95
CA PHE A 91 9.97 15.67 -3.11
C PHE A 91 9.82 16.48 -4.40
N LEU A 92 9.42 15.85 -5.51
CA LEU A 92 9.16 16.52 -6.77
C LEU A 92 7.90 17.40 -6.69
N SER A 93 6.83 16.90 -6.05
CA SER A 93 5.58 17.65 -5.85
C SER A 93 5.78 18.99 -5.11
N ILE A 94 6.70 19.05 -4.14
CA ILE A 94 7.02 20.28 -3.40
C ILE A 94 7.59 21.39 -4.30
N LYS A 95 8.22 21.03 -5.44
CA LYS A 95 8.82 22.02 -6.37
C LYS A 95 7.78 22.66 -7.30
N GLU A 96 6.67 21.98 -7.57
CA GLU A 96 5.62 22.43 -8.51
C GLU A 96 4.79 23.61 -7.96
N HIS A 97 4.73 23.78 -6.63
CA HIS A 97 3.87 24.76 -5.96
C HIS A 97 4.42 26.20 -5.94
N LYS A 98 5.62 26.45 -6.48
CA LYS A 98 6.17 27.82 -6.62
C LYS A 98 5.83 28.45 -7.98
N ARG A 99 4.55 28.51 -8.33
CA ARG A 99 4.08 29.34 -9.45
C ARG A 99 3.26 30.50 -8.88
N PRO A 100 3.75 31.76 -8.92
CA PRO A 100 2.90 32.89 -8.60
C PRO A 100 1.78 32.94 -9.63
N ALA A 101 0.54 32.91 -9.15
CA ALA A 101 -0.65 33.13 -9.95
C ALA A 101 -0.56 34.54 -10.55
N VAL A 102 -0.25 34.62 -11.84
CA VAL A 102 -0.45 35.86 -12.60
C VAL A 102 -1.95 36.07 -12.72
N SER A 103 -2.44 37.04 -11.96
CA SER A 103 -3.73 37.68 -12.14
C SER A 103 -3.75 38.40 -13.50
N ARG A 104 -4.51 37.88 -14.46
CA ARG A 104 -5.06 38.64 -15.58
C ARG A 104 -6.47 38.14 -15.88
#